data_AF-A0A9X0X318-F1
#
_entry.id   AF-A0A9X0X318-F1
#
_cell.length_a   1.000
_cell.length_b   1.000
_cell.length_c   1.000
_cell.angle_alpha   90.00
_cell.angle_beta   90.00
_cell.angle_gamma   90.00
#
_symmetry.space_group_name_H-M   'P 1'
#
loop_
_entity.id
_entity.type
_entity.pdbx_description
1 polymer ?
#
loop_
_entity_poly.entity_id
_entity_poly.type
_entity_poly.pdbx_seq_one_letter_code
_entity_poly.pdbx_strand_id
1 'polypeptide(L)'
;MNRILTFIVLAMANVAHANTLPGIPSFDVDCPGKVVVHADQDGPVLINSKEAVTKAINDRHFEARGSGITISIILADDDSVTVSSTGKAPNGLCQSVDD
;
A
#
# COMPACT_ATOMS: atom_id res chain seq x y z
N MET A 1 -7.04 7.78 -57.56
CA MET A 1 -6.43 6.53 -57.02
C MET A 1 -5.40 6.94 -55.97
N ASN A 2 -5.83 7.01 -54.71
CA ASN A 2 -5.62 6.02 -53.64
C ASN A 2 -4.27 6.27 -52.93
N ARG A 3 -4.27 7.11 -51.89
CA ARG A 3 -4.37 6.74 -50.46
C ARG A 3 -3.17 5.89 -50.02
N ILE A 4 -2.39 6.39 -49.07
CA ILE A 4 -2.14 5.79 -47.76
C ILE A 4 -1.39 6.84 -46.94
N LEU A 5 -2.11 7.44 -45.98
CA LEU A 5 -1.58 8.34 -44.97
C LEU A 5 -1.23 7.44 -43.76
N THR A 6 0.04 7.10 -43.60
CA THR A 6 0.51 6.23 -42.52
C THR A 6 0.53 7.01 -41.21
N PHE A 7 -0.55 6.91 -40.43
CA PHE A 7 -0.57 7.36 -39.03
C PHE A 7 0.09 6.30 -38.15
N ILE A 8 1.32 6.56 -37.71
CA ILE A 8 1.98 5.79 -36.65
C ILE A 8 1.36 6.24 -35.32
N VAL A 9 0.44 5.44 -34.78
CA VAL A 9 -0.11 5.65 -33.43
C VAL A 9 0.89 5.05 -32.43
N LEU A 10 1.69 5.92 -31.81
CA LEU A 10 2.54 5.55 -30.69
C LEU A 10 1.67 5.46 -29.42
N ALA A 11 1.24 4.25 -29.07
CA ALA A 11 0.55 4.01 -27.81
C ALA A 11 1.57 4.15 -26.65
N MET A 12 1.50 5.26 -25.92
CA MET A 12 2.22 5.42 -24.66
C MET A 12 1.55 4.52 -23.62
N ALA A 13 2.10 3.33 -23.41
CA ALA A 13 1.75 2.51 -22.26
C ALA A 13 2.34 3.18 -21.01
N ASN A 14 1.51 3.95 -20.30
CA ASN A 14 1.82 4.38 -18.94
C ASN A 14 1.79 3.14 -18.05
N VAL A 15 2.92 2.45 -17.92
CA VAL A 15 3.13 1.49 -16.84
C VAL A 15 3.17 2.30 -15.54
N ALA A 16 2.04 2.32 -14.82
CA ALA A 16 2.02 2.76 -13.45
C ALA A 16 2.94 1.80 -12.67
N HIS A 17 4.14 2.27 -12.33
CA HIS A 17 5.04 1.53 -11.45
C HIS A 17 4.40 1.49 -10.06
N ALA A 18 3.65 0.42 -9.77
CA ALA A 18 3.26 0.11 -8.40
C ALA A 18 4.55 -0.14 -7.61
N ASN A 19 4.77 0.60 -6.53
CA ASN A 19 5.92 0.37 -5.68
C ASN A 19 5.70 -0.94 -4.91
N THR A 20 6.18 -2.04 -5.48
CA THR A 20 6.11 -3.35 -4.84
C THR A 20 7.21 -3.48 -3.79
N LEU A 21 6.83 -3.78 -2.55
CA LEU A 21 7.77 -4.19 -1.51
C LEU A 21 7.59 -5.68 -1.24
N PRO A 22 8.58 -6.52 -1.57
CA PRO A 22 8.48 -7.95 -1.32
C PRO A 22 8.39 -8.23 0.18
N GLY A 23 7.54 -9.18 0.57
CA GLY A 23 7.34 -9.65 1.94
C GLY A 23 6.16 -9.01 2.68
N ILE A 24 5.47 -8.04 2.09
CA ILE A 24 4.22 -7.51 2.66
C ILE A 24 3.07 -8.45 2.27
N PRO A 25 2.34 -9.04 3.23
CA PRO A 25 1.17 -9.87 2.92
C PRO A 25 -0.04 -8.99 2.55
N SER A 26 -1.06 -9.63 2.00
CA SER A 26 -2.35 -8.96 1.81
C SER A 26 -3.06 -8.78 3.15
N PHE A 27 -3.58 -7.57 3.41
CA PHE A 27 -4.41 -7.30 4.58
C PHE A 27 -5.30 -6.07 4.38
N ASP A 28 -6.41 -6.06 5.12
CA ASP A 28 -7.35 -4.94 5.24
C ASP A 28 -7.61 -4.64 6.71
N VAL A 29 -7.31 -3.42 7.14
CA VAL A 29 -7.46 -3.01 8.54
C VAL A 29 -8.03 -1.59 8.66
N ASP A 30 -8.84 -1.40 9.70
CA ASP A 30 -9.33 -0.10 10.14
C ASP A 30 -8.53 0.38 11.35
N CYS A 31 -7.81 1.47 11.16
CA CYS A 31 -7.05 2.14 12.21
C CYS A 31 -7.90 3.24 12.90
N PRO A 32 -7.59 3.56 14.17
CA PRO A 32 -8.22 4.66 14.89
C PRO A 32 -8.26 5.96 14.08
N GLY A 33 -9.35 6.71 14.23
CA GLY A 33 -9.55 7.95 13.47
C GLY A 33 -10.10 7.74 12.05
N LYS A 34 -10.71 6.57 11.78
CA LYS A 34 -11.32 6.22 10.48
C LYS A 34 -10.28 6.18 9.35
N VAL A 35 -9.11 5.63 9.66
CA VAL A 35 -8.02 5.49 8.69
C VAL A 35 -8.06 4.06 8.17
N VAL A 36 -8.44 3.90 6.91
CA VAL A 36 -8.45 2.59 6.26
C VAL A 36 -7.06 2.31 5.70
N VAL A 37 -6.51 1.13 5.99
CA VAL A 37 -5.24 0.69 5.42
C VAL A 37 -5.43 -0.63 4.70
N HIS A 38 -4.97 -0.66 3.46
CA HIS A 38 -5.06 -1.82 2.58
C HIS A 38 -3.69 -2.10 1.98
N ALA A 39 -3.34 -3.37 1.86
CA ALA A 39 -2.20 -3.81 1.06
C ALA A 39 -2.54 -5.09 0.31
N ASP A 40 -2.14 -5.16 -0.95
CA ASP A 40 -2.07 -6.41 -1.71
C ASP A 40 -0.76 -7.13 -1.40
N GLN A 41 -0.72 -8.45 -1.62
CA GLN A 41 0.51 -9.23 -1.46
C GLN A 41 1.63 -8.66 -2.35
N ASP A 42 2.77 -8.36 -1.72
CA ASP A 42 3.94 -7.71 -2.32
C ASP A 42 3.65 -6.34 -2.98
N GLY A 43 2.45 -5.79 -2.74
CA GLY A 43 1.95 -4.57 -3.34
C GLY A 43 2.24 -3.30 -2.52
N PRO A 44 1.83 -2.13 -3.04
CA PRO A 44 1.92 -0.89 -2.29
C PRO A 44 0.93 -0.88 -1.12
N VAL A 45 1.31 -0.21 -0.03
CA VAL A 45 0.40 0.04 1.09
C VAL A 45 -0.40 1.30 0.80
N LEU A 46 -1.73 1.20 0.89
CA LEU A 46 -2.65 2.30 0.70
C LEU A 46 -3.18 2.79 2.05
N ILE A 47 -3.10 4.10 2.31
CA ILE A 47 -3.71 4.76 3.45
C ILE A 47 -4.84 5.64 2.92
N ASN A 48 -6.10 5.35 3.27
CA ASN A 48 -7.29 6.01 2.75
C ASN A 48 -7.31 6.06 1.20
N SER A 49 -7.05 4.90 0.57
CA SER A 49 -6.98 4.73 -0.89
C SER A 49 -5.88 5.54 -1.59
N LYS A 50 -4.91 6.07 -0.83
CA LYS A 50 -3.72 6.75 -1.38
C LYS A 50 -2.48 5.93 -1.09
N GLU A 51 -1.66 5.74 -2.11
CA GLU A 51 -0.37 5.08 -1.97
C GLU A 51 0.50 5.81 -0.95
N ALA A 52 0.99 5.05 0.03
CA ALA A 52 1.92 5.50 1.04
C ALA A 52 3.35 5.19 0.62
N VAL A 53 4.30 5.95 1.16
CA VAL A 53 5.71 5.64 1.01
C VAL A 53 6.05 4.54 2.00
N THR A 54 6.24 3.32 1.51
CA THR A 54 6.58 2.16 2.34
C THR A 54 8.07 1.90 2.37
N LYS A 55 8.59 1.59 3.56
CA LYS A 55 9.98 1.24 3.80
C LYS A 55 10.05 -0.04 4.64
N ALA A 56 10.85 -1.00 4.20
CA ALA A 56 11.23 -2.13 5.03
C ALA A 56 12.23 -1.67 6.10
N ILE A 57 11.92 -1.95 7.36
CA ILE A 57 12.84 -1.80 8.48
C ILE A 57 13.68 -3.08 8.61
N ASN A 58 13.04 -4.23 8.42
CA ASN A 58 13.63 -5.55 8.26
C ASN A 58 12.65 -6.47 7.51
N ASP A 59 12.97 -7.76 7.38
CA ASP A 59 12.18 -8.74 6.62
C ASP A 59 10.75 -8.98 7.17
N ARG A 60 10.48 -8.61 8.43
CA ARG A 60 9.20 -8.80 9.11
C ARG A 60 8.58 -7.50 9.64
N HIS A 61 9.18 -6.35 9.36
CA HIS A 61 8.74 -5.05 9.88
C HIS A 61 8.84 -3.99 8.81
N PHE A 62 7.71 -3.35 8.52
CA PHE A 62 7.56 -2.33 7.50
C PHE A 62 6.91 -1.08 8.08
N GLU A 63 7.29 0.09 7.56
CA GLU A 63 6.63 1.36 7.86
C GLU A 63 6.07 1.96 6.57
N ALA A 64 4.77 2.27 6.57
CA ALA A 64 4.11 3.00 5.50
C ALA A 64 3.75 4.42 5.98
N ARG A 65 4.17 5.44 5.23
CA ARG A 65 3.98 6.84 5.60
C ARG A 65 3.18 7.59 4.54
N GLY A 66 2.10 8.24 4.95
CA GLY A 66 1.22 8.98 4.05
C GLY A 66 0.40 10.03 4.80
N SER A 67 0.26 11.24 4.24
CA SER A 67 -0.59 12.31 4.79
C SER A 67 -0.32 12.69 6.26
N GLY A 68 0.89 12.44 6.78
CA GLY A 68 1.27 12.70 8.18
C GLY A 68 0.88 11.59 9.16
N ILE A 69 0.47 10.43 8.63
CA ILE A 69 0.21 9.19 9.37
C ILE A 69 1.37 8.24 9.10
N THR A 70 1.82 7.55 10.13
CA THR A 70 2.77 6.44 10.03
C THR A 70 2.06 5.17 10.46
N ILE A 71 2.05 4.19 9.57
CA ILE A 71 1.55 2.84 9.81
C ILE A 71 2.74 1.92 10.03
N SER A 72 2.75 1.20 11.14
CA SER A 72 3.74 0.16 11.43
C SER A 72 3.09 -1.20 11.20
N ILE A 73 3.70 -2.02 10.35
CA ILE A 73 3.23 -3.36 9.95
C ILE A 73 4.27 -4.37 10.43
N ILE A 74 3.88 -5.24 11.35
CA ILE A 74 4.76 -6.24 11.95
C ILE A 74 4.19 -7.63 11.67
N LEU A 75 5.02 -8.52 11.13
CA LEU A 75 4.69 -9.93 10.90
C LEU A 75 5.24 -10.75 12.06
N ALA A 76 4.36 -11.38 12.84
CA ALA A 76 4.77 -12.31 13.89
C ALA A 76 5.14 -13.68 13.29
N ASP A 77 5.84 -14.53 14.04
CA ASP A 77 6.37 -15.81 13.55
C ASP A 77 5.33 -16.84 13.11
N ASP A 78 4.08 -16.67 13.53
CA ASP A 78 2.91 -17.45 13.10
C ASP A 78 2.22 -16.86 11.86
N ASP A 79 2.89 -15.93 11.17
CA ASP A 79 2.43 -15.17 10.01
C ASP A 79 1.23 -14.24 10.27
N SER A 80 0.90 -14.00 11.55
CA SER A 80 -0.08 -12.97 11.90
C SER A 80 0.46 -11.56 11.65
N VAL A 81 -0.43 -10.66 11.20
CA VAL A 81 -0.10 -9.27 10.88
C VAL A 81 -0.61 -8.37 12.00
N THR A 82 0.30 -7.63 12.63
CA THR A 82 -0.06 -6.57 13.58
C THR A 82 0.16 -5.21 12.92
N VAL A 83 -0.90 -4.41 12.85
CA VAL A 83 -0.85 -3.06 12.29
C VAL A 83 -1.18 -2.03 13.35
N SER A 84 -0.42 -0.94 13.40
CA SER A 84 -0.69 0.20 14.29
C SER A 84 -0.49 1.53 13.57
N SER A 85 -1.28 2.54 13.95
CA SER A 85 -1.18 3.90 13.45
C SER A 85 -0.57 4.84 14.47
N THR A 86 0.21 5.80 14.00
CA THR A 86 0.71 6.93 14.79
C THR A 86 0.73 8.24 14.00
N GLY A 87 0.97 9.36 14.68
CA GLY A 87 1.17 10.67 14.06
C GLY A 87 -0.10 11.52 14.08
N LYS A 88 -0.59 11.93 12.90
CA LYS A 88 -1.85 12.69 12.79
C LYS A 88 -3.10 11.84 13.04
N ALA A 89 -3.01 10.53 12.87
CA ALA A 89 -4.04 9.60 13.31
C ALA A 89 -3.91 9.38 14.83
N PRO A 90 -5.00 9.12 15.55
CA PRO A 90 -4.92 8.64 16.91
C PRO A 90 -4.00 7.41 17.00
N ASN A 91 -3.13 7.41 18.01
CA ASN A 91 -2.20 6.31 18.20
C ASN A 91 -2.95 5.06 18.66
N GLY A 92 -2.73 3.92 18.02
CA GLY A 92 -3.36 2.67 18.45
C GLY A 92 -3.20 1.53 17.47
N LEU A 93 -3.65 0.35 17.89
CA LEU A 93 -3.74 -0.85 17.04
C LEU A 93 -4.91 -0.69 16.06
N CYS A 94 -4.68 -1.15 14.84
CA CYS A 94 -5.72 -1.25 13.83
C CYS A 94 -6.44 -2.58 13.99
N GLN A 95 -7.71 -2.61 13.61
CA GLN A 95 -8.55 -3.79 13.68
C GLN A 95 -8.69 -4.39 12.28
N SER A 96 -8.49 -5.70 12.16
CA SER A 96 -8.76 -6.41 10.91
C SER A 96 -10.21 -6.23 10.49
N VAL A 97 -10.40 -5.97 9.19
CA VAL A 97 -11.70 -5.98 8.54
C VAL A 97 -11.93 -7.39 8.01
N ASP A 98 -12.08 -8.34 8.93
CA ASP A 98 -12.52 -9.70 8.59
C ASP A 98 -14.06 -9.68 8.60
N ASP A 99 -14.69 -9.91 7.43
CA ASP A 99 -16.14 -10.18 7.29
C ASP A 99 -16.51 -11.58 7.82
#